data_AF-A0A954XLT3-F1
#
_entry.id   AF-A0A954XLT3-F1
#
_cell.length_a   1.000
_cell.length_b   1.000
_cell.length_c   1.000
_cell.angle_alpha   90.00
_cell.angle_beta   90.00
_cell.angle_gamma   90.00
#
_symmetry.space_group_name_H-M   'P 1'
#
loop_
_entity.id
_entity.type
_entity.pdbx_description
1 polymer ?
#
loop_
_entity_poly.entity_id
_entity_poly.type
_entity_poly.pdbx_seq_one_letter_code
_entity_poly.pdbx_strand_id
1 'polypeptide(L)' 'MAAIVASLLILASLTAMGCQSDIAGQTLPSPTYLSDDVQYYAPGPEFKLAREAAALKEQAANQISEPQR' A
#
# COMPACT_ATOMS: atom_id res chain seq x y z
N MET A 1 -9.55 40.02 -22.70
CA MET A 1 -10.03 39.14 -21.59
C MET A 1 -9.44 37.73 -21.67
N ALA A 2 -9.51 37.04 -22.81
CA ALA A 2 -8.98 35.67 -22.96
C ALA A 2 -7.49 35.50 -22.59
N ALA A 3 -6.61 36.42 -22.99
CA ALA A 3 -5.18 36.33 -22.69
C ALA A 3 -4.87 36.39 -21.18
N ILE A 4 -5.58 37.24 -20.44
CA ILE A 4 -5.39 37.40 -18.99
C ILE A 4 -5.83 36.13 -18.25
N VAL A 5 -6.96 35.55 -18.67
CA VAL A 5 -7.47 34.29 -18.12
C VAL A 5 -6.49 33.15 -18.41
N ALA A 6 -5.95 33.07 -19.63
CA ALA A 6 -4.95 32.07 -19.99
C ALA A 6 -3.66 32.19 -19.15
N SER A 7 -3.15 33.42 -18.95
CA SER A 7 -1.96 33.66 -18.12
C SER A 7 -2.18 33.28 -16.65
N LEU A 8 -3.36 33.60 -16.09
CA LEU A 8 -3.71 33.22 -14.72
C LEU A 8 -3.82 31.70 -14.55
N LEU A 9 -4.39 30.99 -15.53
CA LEU A 9 -4.48 29.54 -15.52
C LEU A 9 -3.10 28.87 -15.57
N ILE A 10 -2.20 29.37 -16.41
CA ILE A 10 -0.82 28.86 -16.50
C ILE A 10 -0.09 29.06 -15.17
N LEU A 11 -0.22 30.24 -14.55
CA LEU A 11 0.42 30.52 -13.27
C LEU A 11 -0.13 29.62 -12.14
N ALA A 12 -1.44 29.38 -12.12
CA ALA A 12 -2.07 28.47 -11.16
C ALA A 12 -1.65 27.00 -11.37
N SER A 13 -1.44 26.56 -12.63
CA SER A 13 -0.95 25.20 -12.88
C SER A 13 0.47 24.97 -12.41
N LEU A 14 1.34 25.99 -12.47
CA LEU A 14 2.74 25.89 -12.03
C LEU A 14 2.87 25.75 -10.50
N THR A 15 1.94 26.31 -9.73
CA THR A 15 1.91 26.16 -8.26
C THR A 15 1.22 24.88 -7.80
N ALA A 16 0.43 24.24 -8.67
CA ALA A 16 -0.21 22.95 -8.39
C ALA A 16 0.72 21.75 -8.67
N MET A 17 1.82 21.95 -9.41
CA MET A 17 2.83 20.91 -9.62
C MET A 17 3.81 20.89 -8.45
N GLY A 18 3.77 19.85 -7.63
CA GLY A 18 4.75 19.66 -6.56
C GLY A 18 6.17 19.46 -7.10
N CYS A 19 7.18 19.91 -6.36
CA CYS A 19 8.57 19.58 -6.65
C CYS A 19 8.80 18.12 -6.26
N GLN A 20 8.79 17.21 -7.23
CA GLN A 20 9.02 15.79 -6.99
C GLN A 20 10.44 15.59 -6.48
N SER A 21 10.60 15.21 -5.20
CA SER A 21 11.91 15.00 -4.59
C SER A 21 12.52 13.70 -5.10
N ASP A 22 13.53 13.83 -5.96
CA ASP A 22 14.41 12.74 -6.37
C ASP A 22 15.65 12.71 -5.46
N ILE A 23 15.87 11.59 -4.78
CA ILE A 23 17.05 11.37 -3.95
C ILE A 23 17.68 10.06 -4.38
N ALA A 24 18.97 10.11 -4.72
CA ALA A 24 19.75 8.96 -5.21
C ALA A 24 19.13 8.25 -6.44
N GLY A 25 18.42 8.99 -7.32
CA GLY A 25 17.76 8.41 -8.49
C GLY A 25 16.43 7.70 -8.19
N GLN A 26 15.90 7.86 -6.97
CA GLN A 26 14.60 7.38 -6.59
C GLN A 26 13.69 8.56 -6.22
N THR A 27 12.54 8.62 -6.89
CA THR A 27 11.42 9.47 -6.47
C THR A 27 10.85 8.93 -5.15
N LEU A 28 10.91 9.74 -4.11
CA LEU A 28 10.41 9.34 -2.80
C LEU A 28 8.88 9.47 -2.70
N PRO A 29 8.17 8.52 -2.06
CA PRO A 29 6.71 8.56 -1.87
C PRO A 29 6.23 9.76 -1.05
N SER A 30 7.05 10.28 -0.15
CA SER A 30 6.73 11.41 0.72
C SER A 30 8.00 12.21 1.08
N PRO A 31 7.87 13.50 1.44
CA PRO A 31 9.02 14.34 1.80
C PRO A 31 9.82 13.85 3.01
N THR A 32 9.19 13.11 3.92
CA THR A 32 9.80 12.60 5.15
C THR A 32 10.25 11.14 5.04
N TYR A 33 10.19 10.51 3.86
CA TYR A 33 10.43 9.08 3.69
C TYR A 33 11.79 8.59 4.23
N LEU A 34 12.83 9.43 4.20
CA LEU A 34 14.16 9.08 4.72
C LEU A 34 14.29 9.18 6.24
N SER A 35 13.39 9.93 6.88
CA SER A 35 13.36 10.14 8.32
C SER A 35 12.17 9.44 8.96
N ASP A 36 11.34 8.77 8.15
CA ASP A 36 10.27 7.92 8.63
C ASP A 36 10.90 6.66 9.20
N ASP A 37 10.57 6.37 10.45
CA ASP A 37 11.08 5.17 11.10
C ASP A 37 10.60 3.96 10.29
N VAL A 38 11.46 2.95 10.13
CA VAL A 38 11.04 1.68 9.56
C VAL A 38 9.86 1.20 10.40
N GLN A 39 8.66 1.17 9.80
CA GLN A 39 7.46 0.73 10.47
C GLN A 39 7.69 -0.72 10.94
N TYR A 40 8.05 -0.89 12.21
CA TYR A 40 8.37 -2.18 12.76
C TYR A 40 7.08 -2.99 12.86
N TYR A 41 6.97 -4.00 12.01
CA TYR A 41 5.97 -5.04 12.14
C TYR A 41 6.63 -6.20 12.87
N ALA A 42 6.07 -6.58 14.02
CA ALA A 42 6.53 -7.76 14.74
C ALA A 42 6.53 -8.96 13.79
N PRO A 43 7.52 -9.86 13.88
CA PRO A 43 7.56 -11.04 13.03
C PRO A 43 6.23 -11.77 13.16
N GLY A 44 5.58 -11.99 12.01
CA GLY A 44 4.37 -12.79 11.95
C GLY A 44 4.64 -14.22 12.42
N PRO A 45 3.59 -15.04 12.59
CA PRO A 45 3.76 -16.45 12.88
C PRO A 45 4.67 -17.11 11.82
N GLU A 46 5.59 -17.97 12.27
CA GLU A 46 6.55 -18.73 11.43
C GLU A 46 5.85 -19.38 10.21
N PHE A 47 4.61 -19.83 10.43
CA PHE A 47 3.76 -20.37 9.40
C PHE A 47 2.76 -19.32 8.89
N LYS A 48 3.03 -18.78 7.71
CA LYS A 48 2.24 -17.72 7.06
C LYS A 48 0.77 -18.10 6.82
N LEU A 49 0.47 -19.40 6.70
CA LEU A 49 -0.85 -19.91 6.31
C LEU A 49 -1.61 -20.57 7.48
N ALA A 50 -1.34 -20.14 8.72
CA ALA A 50 -1.92 -20.78 9.91
C ALA A 50 -3.46 -20.80 9.89
N ARG A 51 -4.09 -19.76 9.34
CA ARG A 51 -5.55 -19.67 9.22
C ARG A 51 -6.08 -20.65 8.19
N GLU A 52 -5.43 -20.74 7.03
CA GLU A 52 -5.80 -21.64 5.95
C GLU A 52 -5.60 -23.09 6.36
N ALA A 53 -4.51 -23.42 7.08
CA ALA A 53 -4.30 -24.78 7.58
C ALA A 53 -5.29 -25.15 8.70
N ALA A 54 -5.70 -24.21 9.55
CA ALA A 54 -6.76 -24.45 10.53
C ALA A 54 -8.09 -24.75 9.84
N ALA A 55 -8.46 -23.93 8.84
CA ALA A 55 -9.67 -24.14 8.05
C ALA A 55 -9.67 -25.49 7.32
N LEU A 56 -8.55 -25.91 6.73
CA LEU A 56 -8.42 -27.21 6.07
C LEU A 56 -8.56 -28.39 7.05
N LYS A 57 -8.03 -28.26 8.27
CA LYS A 57 -8.19 -29.28 9.31
C LYS A 57 -9.63 -29.43 9.76
N GLU A 58 -10.34 -28.31 9.95
CA GLU A 58 -11.76 -28.31 10.30
C GLU A 58 -12.62 -28.92 9.17
N GLN A 59 -12.33 -28.57 7.91
CA GLN A 59 -13.00 -29.16 6.75
C GLN A 59 -12.77 -30.68 6.67
N ALA A 60 -11.52 -31.14 6.85
CA ALA A 60 -11.20 -32.55 6.86
C ALA A 60 -11.92 -33.29 8.01
N ALA A 61 -11.96 -32.71 9.22
CA ALA A 61 -12.69 -33.28 10.35
C ALA A 61 -14.19 -33.40 10.05
N ASN A 62 -14.79 -32.38 9.44
CA ASN A 62 -16.19 -32.41 9.04
C ASN A 62 -16.46 -33.50 7.99
N GLN A 63 -15.62 -33.62 6.94
CA GLN A 63 -15.75 -34.68 5.93
C GLN A 63 -15.65 -36.10 6.49
N ILE A 64 -14.80 -36.29 7.52
CA ILE A 64 -14.65 -37.58 8.20
C ILE A 64 -15.86 -37.87 9.11
N SER A 65 -16.46 -36.84 9.70
CA SER A 65 -17.61 -36.95 10.59
C SER A 65 -18.95 -37.08 9.88
N GLU A 66 -19.06 -36.60 8.64
CA GLU A 66 -20.24 -36.85 7.82
C GLU A 66 -20.29 -38.33 7.44
N PRO A 67 -21.41 -39.04 7.72
CA PRO A 67 -21.56 -40.40 7.23
C PRO A 67 -21.51 -40.33 5.71
N GLN A 68 -20.53 -41.02 5.11
CA GLN A 68 -20.43 -41.23 3.67
C GLN A 68 -21.77 -41.79 3.19
N ARG A 69 -22.67 -40.93 2.71
CA ARG A 69 -23.97 -41.34 2.17
C ARG A 69 -23.83 -41.82 0.74
#